data_AF-K0KBP0-F1
#
_entry.id   AF-K0KBP0-F1
#
_cell.length_a   1.000
_cell.length_b   1.000
_cell.length_c   1.000
_cell.angle_alpha   90.00
_cell.angle_beta   90.00
_cell.angle_gamma   90.00
#
_symmetry.space_group_name_H-M   'P 1'
#
loop_
_entity.id
_entity.type
_entity.pdbx_description
1 polymer ?
#
loop_
_entity_poly.entity_id
_entity_poly.type
_entity_poly.pdbx_seq_one_letter_code
_entity_poly.pdbx_strand_id
1 'polypeptide(L)'
;MRVTQPRGAAEQWLDRVYGGAAEPTRYALLETDRVAVFGCRLRDESLPMLAAALAVPKNGDAPYPLANDRPFADLGIGEDGPDDWRAPTERDWVWRVNARNCVVVVDAVVDRSPASTLPWQPWDERPGWWDRLRGNHFRRSEVSACQDWSEVLAAVRDGGPDTRGVVWVRRELAGVEVTGHLLYAHNDGGEVAVLDGLHGGPADLETATVKELVLARFHRPRPAPEPDVRTVDDAVRKARRHLADVYGGQVVLVDPDPADELDRGWLFACTTRAFLDSGDPRDQMLDAALVVPKDGRRAPFGLPNSDPWPWLERWDAGDDDLTATPAPGPAAWFGPTTARLGEVTGVSAHARWVDVLAEFGTRPPGSAGLVWVRRRDRRGRESVGLLINARRVEGGLELVDGLRPEPVELTDEGVLGLHVVHYRQPSASQVDGLPNR
;
A
#
# COMPACT_ATOMS: atom_id res chain seq x y z
N MET A 1 0.90 33.51 24.33
CA MET A 1 1.40 32.94 23.06
C MET A 1 1.43 34.06 22.03
N ARG A 2 2.57 34.41 21.44
CA ARG A 2 2.60 35.41 20.35
C ARG A 2 1.84 34.80 19.16
N VAL A 3 0.74 35.41 18.75
CA VAL A 3 0.05 35.05 17.50
C VAL A 3 1.04 35.38 16.38
N THR A 4 1.71 34.36 15.86
CA THR A 4 2.55 34.51 14.67
C THR A 4 1.62 34.93 13.54
N GLN A 5 1.93 36.04 12.85
CA GLN A 5 1.14 36.46 11.69
C GLN A 5 1.07 35.30 10.69
N PRO A 6 -0.09 35.02 10.05
CA PRO A 6 -0.29 33.82 9.23
C PRO A 6 0.80 33.61 8.18
N ARG A 7 1.27 34.69 7.56
CA ARG A 7 2.38 34.64 6.60
C ARG A 7 3.69 34.13 7.22
N GLY A 8 4.04 34.58 8.43
CA GLY A 8 5.25 34.12 9.11
C GLY A 8 5.17 32.62 9.45
N ALA A 9 3.98 32.11 9.73
CA ALA A 9 3.76 30.66 9.90
C ALA A 9 3.92 29.90 8.58
N ALA A 10 3.43 30.45 7.46
CA ALA A 10 3.66 29.89 6.12
C ALA A 10 5.17 29.83 5.78
N GLU A 11 5.91 30.91 6.02
CA GLU A 11 7.36 30.98 5.77
C GLU A 11 8.11 29.92 6.60
N GLN A 12 7.80 29.80 7.90
CA GLN A 12 8.42 28.79 8.77
C GLN A 12 8.09 27.35 8.35
N TRP A 13 6.87 27.11 7.87
CA TRP A 13 6.48 25.79 7.39
C TRP A 13 7.22 25.44 6.09
N LEU A 14 7.27 26.36 5.13
CA LEU A 14 7.97 26.16 3.85
C LEU A 14 9.47 25.98 4.06
N ASP A 15 10.08 26.71 5.00
CA ASP A 15 11.49 26.54 5.36
C ASP A 15 11.76 25.14 5.94
N ARG A 16 10.90 24.66 6.84
CA ARG A 16 11.01 23.32 7.42
C ARG A 16 10.86 22.20 6.39
N VAL A 17 9.90 22.33 5.48
CA VAL A 17 9.55 21.28 4.52
C VAL A 17 10.49 21.28 3.31
N TYR A 18 10.85 22.45 2.80
CA TYR A 18 11.65 22.59 1.57
C TYR A 18 13.08 23.11 1.79
N GLY A 19 13.51 23.31 3.05
CA GLY A 19 14.86 23.79 3.37
C GLY A 19 15.16 25.18 2.78
N GLY A 20 14.17 26.07 2.80
CA GLY A 20 14.28 27.44 2.27
C GLY A 20 14.12 27.57 0.75
N ALA A 21 13.92 26.47 0.01
CA ALA A 21 13.78 26.47 -1.45
C ALA A 21 12.44 27.01 -1.97
N ALA A 22 11.44 27.14 -1.11
CA ALA A 22 10.11 27.64 -1.44
C ALA A 22 9.77 28.91 -0.65
N GLU A 23 8.91 29.76 -1.22
CA GLU A 23 8.40 30.96 -0.56
C GLU A 23 6.91 31.20 -0.83
N PRO A 24 6.19 31.79 0.14
CA PRO A 24 4.79 32.11 -0.03
C PRO A 24 4.59 33.45 -0.76
N THR A 25 3.40 33.66 -1.30
CA THR A 25 2.97 34.95 -1.85
C THR A 25 3.01 36.06 -0.80
N ARG A 26 3.16 37.31 -1.26
CA ARG A 26 3.26 38.46 -0.37
C ARG A 26 2.02 38.65 0.51
N TYR A 27 0.86 38.39 -0.08
CA TYR A 27 -0.46 38.53 0.53
C TYR A 27 -1.19 37.19 0.43
N ALA A 28 -2.15 36.98 1.33
CA ALA A 28 -3.05 35.83 1.24
C ALA A 28 -3.90 35.95 -0.03
N LEU A 29 -4.06 34.83 -0.74
CA LEU A 29 -4.93 34.72 -1.92
C LEU A 29 -6.40 34.62 -1.51
N LEU A 30 -6.64 34.02 -0.35
CA LEU A 30 -7.95 33.84 0.26
C LEU A 30 -7.77 33.95 1.76
N GLU A 31 -8.66 34.70 2.41
CA GLU A 31 -8.70 34.82 3.85
C GLU A 31 -10.13 34.64 4.34
N THR A 32 -10.31 33.71 5.27
CA THR A 32 -11.58 33.44 5.95
C THR A 32 -11.41 33.64 7.44
N ASP A 33 -12.48 33.46 8.23
CA ASP A 33 -12.39 33.50 9.69
C ASP A 33 -11.51 32.37 10.27
N ARG A 34 -11.38 31.26 9.53
CA ARG A 34 -10.67 30.04 9.97
C ARG A 34 -9.25 29.94 9.43
N VAL A 35 -9.00 30.38 8.19
CA VAL A 35 -7.73 30.14 7.49
C VAL A 35 -7.28 31.35 6.67
N ALA A 36 -5.97 31.45 6.45
CA ALA A 36 -5.39 32.28 5.39
C ALA A 36 -4.64 31.37 4.41
N VAL A 37 -4.91 31.49 3.11
CA VAL A 37 -4.29 30.69 2.05
C VAL A 37 -3.25 31.52 1.33
N PHE A 38 -2.05 30.99 1.19
CA PHE A 38 -0.94 31.61 0.45
C PHE A 38 -0.57 30.75 -0.75
N GLY A 39 -0.34 31.38 -1.90
CA GLY A 39 0.32 30.71 -3.02
C GLY A 39 1.76 30.42 -2.65
N CYS A 40 2.32 29.34 -3.16
CA CYS A 40 3.68 28.89 -2.90
C CYS A 40 4.41 28.71 -4.23
N ARG A 41 5.67 29.13 -4.28
CA ARG A 41 6.53 28.88 -5.43
C ARG A 41 7.93 28.52 -4.99
N LEU A 42 8.64 27.80 -5.85
CA LEU A 42 10.08 27.62 -5.70
C LEU A 42 10.79 28.94 -6.04
N ARG A 43 11.89 29.20 -5.34
CA ARG A 43 12.77 30.34 -5.63
C ARG A 43 13.43 30.14 -6.98
N ASP A 44 13.54 31.22 -7.75
CA ASP A 44 14.23 31.28 -9.05
C ASP A 44 13.71 30.35 -10.15
N GLU A 45 12.49 29.80 -9.99
CA GLU A 45 11.87 28.88 -10.94
C GLU A 45 10.57 29.42 -11.52
N SER A 46 10.38 29.20 -12.82
CA SER A 46 9.14 29.54 -13.52
C SER A 46 8.11 28.40 -13.54
N LEU A 47 8.56 27.15 -13.37
CA LEU A 47 7.68 25.99 -13.31
C LEU A 47 6.96 25.98 -11.95
N PRO A 48 5.61 25.96 -11.92
CA PRO A 48 4.86 25.92 -10.67
C PRO A 48 5.06 24.58 -9.95
N MET A 49 4.94 24.63 -8.63
CA MET A 49 4.77 23.45 -7.79
C MET A 49 3.43 22.79 -8.12
N LEU A 50 3.29 21.48 -7.90
CA LEU A 50 1.99 20.83 -8.01
C LEU A 50 1.13 21.15 -6.79
N ALA A 51 1.71 21.08 -5.59
CA ALA A 51 1.10 21.62 -4.37
C ALA A 51 1.48 23.11 -4.17
N ALA A 52 0.95 24.00 -5.02
CA ALA A 52 1.30 25.42 -5.07
C ALA A 52 0.55 26.34 -4.10
N ALA A 53 -0.11 25.80 -3.07
CA ALA A 53 -0.81 26.62 -2.08
C ALA A 53 -0.78 25.98 -0.70
N LEU A 54 -0.74 26.84 0.31
CA LEU A 54 -0.63 26.49 1.72
C LEU A 54 -1.75 27.19 2.50
N ALA A 55 -2.55 26.41 3.22
CA ALA A 55 -3.49 26.93 4.20
C ALA A 55 -2.79 27.09 5.56
N VAL A 56 -3.03 28.24 6.19
CA VAL A 56 -2.55 28.55 7.54
C VAL A 56 -3.77 28.73 8.45
N PRO A 57 -4.03 27.78 9.36
CA PRO A 57 -5.08 27.91 10.36
C PRO A 57 -4.86 29.11 11.29
N LYS A 58 -5.93 29.86 11.56
CA LYS A 58 -5.91 31.01 12.49
C LYS A 58 -6.05 30.59 13.96
N ASN A 59 -6.45 29.35 14.23
CA ASN A 59 -6.57 28.76 15.56
C ASN A 59 -5.21 28.33 16.17
N GLY A 60 -4.12 28.41 15.40
CA GLY A 60 -2.77 28.02 15.83
C GLY A 60 -2.37 26.59 15.45
N ASP A 61 -3.22 25.83 14.76
CA ASP A 61 -2.86 24.54 14.18
C ASP A 61 -1.76 24.69 13.11
N ALA A 62 -1.09 23.58 12.80
CA ALA A 62 -0.02 23.55 11.81
C ALA A 62 -0.54 23.91 10.40
N PRO A 63 0.22 24.71 9.62
CA PRO A 63 -0.07 24.88 8.20
C PRO A 63 -0.05 23.56 7.43
N TYR A 64 -0.83 23.48 6.36
CA TYR A 64 -0.94 22.29 5.51
C TYR A 64 -1.16 22.69 4.03
N PRO A 65 -0.62 21.93 3.07
CA PRO A 65 -0.82 22.20 1.65
C PRO A 65 -2.25 21.87 1.25
N LEU A 66 -2.78 22.57 0.24
CA LEU A 66 -4.08 22.24 -0.33
C LEU A 66 -3.99 20.92 -1.12
N ALA A 67 -5.05 20.11 -1.05
CA ALA A 67 -5.14 18.85 -1.78
C ALA A 67 -5.07 19.05 -3.31
N ASN A 68 -4.54 18.07 -4.04
CA ASN A 68 -4.45 18.15 -5.50
C ASN A 68 -5.81 17.95 -6.18
N ASP A 69 -6.67 17.09 -5.64
CA ASP A 69 -7.98 16.76 -6.22
C ASP A 69 -9.03 17.83 -5.88
N ARG A 70 -9.14 18.21 -4.60
CA ARG A 70 -10.17 19.11 -4.06
C ARG A 70 -9.56 20.19 -3.15
N PRO A 71 -8.82 21.17 -3.70
CA PRO A 71 -8.01 22.11 -2.92
C PRO A 71 -8.78 22.94 -1.88
N PHE A 72 -10.07 23.19 -2.12
CA PHE A 72 -10.87 24.07 -1.26
C PHE A 72 -11.78 23.33 -0.28
N ALA A 73 -11.90 22.00 -0.40
CA ALA A 73 -12.82 21.21 0.43
C ALA A 73 -12.46 21.26 1.93
N ASP A 74 -11.17 21.33 2.24
CA ASP A 74 -10.66 21.31 3.62
C ASP A 74 -10.61 22.69 4.28
N LEU A 75 -11.07 23.75 3.62
CA LEU A 75 -10.99 25.11 4.15
C LEU A 75 -12.15 25.45 5.11
N GLY A 76 -13.13 24.55 5.24
CA GLY A 76 -14.30 24.75 6.09
C GLY A 76 -15.13 25.96 5.67
N ILE A 77 -15.21 26.21 4.36
CA ILE A 77 -15.91 27.34 3.75
C ILE A 77 -17.34 26.91 3.39
N GLY A 78 -18.35 27.61 3.92
CA GLY A 78 -19.78 27.37 3.68
C GLY A 78 -20.62 27.46 4.96
N GLU A 79 -21.92 27.75 4.84
CA GLU A 79 -22.87 27.79 5.98
C GLU A 79 -23.06 26.41 6.65
N ASP A 80 -22.79 25.32 5.91
CA ASP A 80 -22.84 23.92 6.38
C ASP A 80 -21.46 23.37 6.79
N GLY A 81 -20.41 24.21 6.85
CA GLY A 81 -19.08 23.77 7.28
C GLY A 81 -19.15 23.33 8.74
N PRO A 82 -18.80 22.07 9.08
CA PRO A 82 -19.17 21.51 10.37
C PRO A 82 -18.52 22.30 11.52
N ASP A 83 -19.25 22.43 12.63
CA ASP A 83 -18.81 23.20 13.81
C ASP A 83 -17.48 22.66 14.39
N ASP A 84 -17.12 21.43 14.06
CA ASP A 84 -15.91 20.72 14.49
C ASP A 84 -14.77 20.72 13.44
N TRP A 85 -14.77 21.67 12.51
CA TRP A 85 -13.69 21.81 11.52
C TRP A 85 -12.30 21.73 12.18
N ARG A 86 -11.44 20.90 11.59
CA ARG A 86 -10.05 20.71 12.03
C ARG A 86 -9.11 20.71 10.84
N ALA A 87 -7.94 21.34 11.02
CA ALA A 87 -6.86 21.26 10.06
C ALA A 87 -6.40 19.79 9.85
N PRO A 88 -6.18 19.34 8.60
CA PRO A 88 -5.61 18.02 8.32
C PRO A 88 -4.25 17.85 9.00
N THR A 89 -4.01 16.67 9.57
CA THR A 89 -2.69 16.32 10.12
C THR A 89 -1.71 16.01 8.99
N GLU A 90 -0.41 15.96 9.30
CA GLU A 90 0.62 15.52 8.35
C GLU A 90 0.34 14.15 7.75
N ARG A 91 -0.17 13.23 8.57
CA ARG A 91 -0.57 11.90 8.11
C ARG A 91 -1.70 11.97 7.06
N ASP A 92 -2.57 12.97 7.14
CA ASP A 92 -3.70 13.13 6.24
C ASP A 92 -3.28 13.81 4.93
N TRP A 93 -2.58 14.94 5.02
CA TRP A 93 -2.29 15.75 3.83
C TRP A 93 -1.21 15.14 2.95
N VAL A 94 -0.26 14.35 3.49
CA VAL A 94 0.80 13.68 2.69
C VAL A 94 0.22 12.81 1.56
N TRP A 95 -0.96 12.21 1.78
CA TRP A 95 -1.61 11.41 0.74
C TRP A 95 -2.46 12.25 -0.22
N ARG A 96 -2.96 13.41 0.23
CA ARG A 96 -3.81 14.32 -0.57
C ARG A 96 -3.04 15.16 -1.58
N VAL A 97 -1.73 15.32 -1.39
CA VAL A 97 -0.83 16.00 -2.34
C VAL A 97 -0.02 15.03 -3.21
N ASN A 98 -0.44 13.77 -3.26
CA ASN A 98 0.34 12.68 -3.82
C ASN A 98 -0.04 12.32 -5.27
N ALA A 99 -0.61 13.25 -6.04
CA ALA A 99 -1.11 12.98 -7.39
C ALA A 99 -0.03 12.38 -8.32
N ARG A 100 1.25 12.72 -8.12
CA ARG A 100 2.39 12.16 -8.89
C ARG A 100 2.54 10.65 -8.71
N ASN A 101 2.63 10.18 -7.48
CA ASN A 101 2.80 8.75 -7.23
C ASN A 101 1.51 7.99 -7.60
N CYS A 102 0.35 8.60 -7.35
CA CYS A 102 -0.94 8.05 -7.76
C CYS A 102 -1.06 7.82 -9.27
N VAL A 103 -0.69 8.80 -10.10
CA VAL A 103 -0.81 8.65 -11.57
C VAL A 103 0.16 7.59 -12.13
N VAL A 104 1.33 7.40 -11.50
CA VAL A 104 2.27 6.32 -11.85
C VAL A 104 1.68 4.95 -11.50
N VAL A 105 1.02 4.83 -10.35
CA VAL A 105 0.34 3.58 -9.97
C VAL A 105 -0.81 3.27 -10.92
N VAL A 106 -1.59 4.28 -11.33
CA VAL A 106 -2.67 4.07 -12.32
C VAL A 106 -2.11 3.55 -13.66
N ASP A 107 -1.00 4.10 -14.17
CA ASP A 107 -0.35 3.58 -15.39
C ASP A 107 0.08 2.10 -15.22
N ALA A 108 0.67 1.76 -14.08
CA ALA A 108 1.06 0.39 -13.77
C ALA A 108 -0.14 -0.57 -13.68
N VAL A 109 -1.23 -0.14 -13.05
CA VAL A 109 -2.48 -0.93 -12.94
C VAL A 109 -3.12 -1.15 -14.32
N VAL A 110 -3.10 -0.13 -15.19
CA VAL A 110 -3.56 -0.26 -16.59
C VAL A 110 -2.68 -1.27 -17.35
N ASP A 111 -1.39 -1.36 -17.02
CA ASP A 111 -0.46 -2.39 -17.49
C ASP A 111 -0.56 -3.73 -16.73
N ARG A 112 -1.55 -3.90 -15.84
CA ARG A 112 -1.72 -5.09 -14.98
C ARG A 112 -0.49 -5.43 -14.13
N SER A 113 0.32 -4.42 -13.83
CA SER A 113 1.51 -4.55 -13.00
C SER A 113 1.18 -4.17 -11.55
N PRO A 114 1.62 -4.94 -10.55
CA PRO A 114 1.42 -4.58 -9.16
C PRO A 114 2.19 -3.30 -8.83
N ALA A 115 1.52 -2.34 -8.21
CA ALA A 115 2.14 -1.08 -7.80
C ALA A 115 1.43 -0.52 -6.56
N SER A 116 2.18 0.21 -5.73
CA SER A 116 1.66 0.92 -4.57
C SER A 116 2.22 2.33 -4.54
N THR A 117 1.46 3.27 -3.99
CA THR A 117 1.87 4.66 -3.88
C THR A 117 2.82 4.82 -2.70
N LEU A 118 3.96 5.46 -2.92
CA LEU A 118 4.82 5.93 -1.85
C LEU A 118 4.27 7.25 -1.29
N PRO A 119 4.44 7.54 0.01
CA PRO A 119 4.03 8.83 0.57
C PRO A 119 4.75 9.97 -0.13
N TRP A 120 4.05 11.09 -0.32
CA TRP A 120 4.64 12.31 -0.86
C TRP A 120 5.88 12.74 -0.08
N GLN A 121 6.85 13.29 -0.79
CA GLN A 121 8.06 13.87 -0.20
C GLN A 121 8.37 15.23 -0.83
N PRO A 122 9.05 16.15 -0.11
CA PRO A 122 9.41 17.46 -0.64
C PRO A 122 10.27 17.40 -1.92
N TRP A 123 11.05 16.32 -2.10
CA TRP A 123 11.88 16.14 -3.29
C TRP A 123 11.05 15.91 -4.57
N ASP A 124 9.79 15.47 -4.45
CA ASP A 124 8.87 15.27 -5.57
C ASP A 124 8.53 16.60 -6.27
N GLU A 125 8.59 17.71 -5.54
CA GLU A 125 8.28 19.07 -6.03
C GLU A 125 9.50 19.80 -6.61
N ARG A 126 10.72 19.24 -6.52
CA ARG A 126 11.95 19.95 -6.93
C ARG A 126 11.88 20.49 -8.37
N PRO A 127 12.61 21.57 -8.69
CA PRO A 127 12.63 22.18 -10.02
C PRO A 127 12.72 21.17 -11.17
N GLY A 128 11.88 21.28 -12.20
CA GLY A 128 11.83 20.31 -13.31
C GLY A 128 11.12 18.99 -12.97
N TRP A 129 10.27 18.95 -11.94
CA TRP A 129 9.54 17.75 -11.54
C TRP A 129 8.70 17.14 -12.67
N TRP A 130 8.08 17.97 -13.51
CA TRP A 130 7.21 17.52 -14.61
C TRP A 130 8.01 16.73 -15.65
N ASP A 131 9.15 17.28 -16.06
CA ASP A 131 10.04 16.62 -17.02
C ASP A 131 10.66 15.36 -16.44
N ARG A 132 11.03 15.36 -15.14
CA ARG A 132 11.51 14.14 -14.47
C ARG A 132 10.45 13.05 -14.43
N LEU A 133 9.21 13.39 -14.06
CA LEU A 133 8.09 12.44 -14.01
C LEU A 133 7.87 11.81 -15.39
N ARG A 134 7.78 12.64 -16.43
CA ARG A 134 7.65 12.21 -17.83
C ARG A 134 8.84 11.35 -18.29
N GLY A 135 10.06 11.81 -18.06
CA GLY A 135 11.29 11.12 -18.49
C GLY A 135 11.46 9.75 -17.82
N ASN A 136 11.03 9.60 -16.58
CA ASN A 136 11.16 8.36 -15.83
C ASN A 136 10.03 7.37 -16.14
N HIS A 137 8.76 7.83 -16.12
CA HIS A 137 7.59 6.94 -16.14
C HIS A 137 6.81 6.98 -17.47
N PHE A 138 6.70 8.15 -18.10
CA PHE A 138 5.89 8.37 -19.30
C PHE A 138 6.76 8.66 -20.52
N ARG A 139 7.72 7.76 -20.78
CA ARG A 139 8.74 7.92 -21.81
C ARG A 139 8.11 8.16 -23.18
N ARG A 140 8.73 9.05 -23.97
CA ARG A 140 8.28 9.44 -25.31
C ARG A 140 6.91 10.14 -25.35
N SER A 141 6.46 10.70 -24.23
CA SER A 141 5.24 11.49 -24.21
C SER A 141 5.41 12.85 -24.90
N GLU A 142 4.47 13.16 -25.78
CA GLU A 142 4.31 14.45 -26.44
C GLU A 142 3.48 15.38 -25.54
N VAL A 143 3.93 16.61 -25.34
CA VAL A 143 3.20 17.61 -24.54
C VAL A 143 2.37 18.50 -25.46
N SER A 144 1.11 18.70 -25.10
CA SER A 144 0.26 19.74 -25.68
C SER A 144 -0.50 20.48 -24.58
N ALA A 145 -0.63 21.80 -24.73
CA ALA A 145 -1.63 22.55 -24.00
C ALA A 145 -3.00 22.32 -24.66
N CYS A 146 -4.03 22.10 -23.85
CA CYS A 146 -5.41 21.88 -24.27
C CYS A 146 -6.29 22.97 -23.66
N GLN A 147 -7.22 23.50 -24.44
CA GLN A 147 -8.14 24.56 -24.03
C GLN A 147 -9.18 24.04 -23.05
N ASP A 148 -9.67 22.81 -23.28
CA ASP A 148 -10.70 22.18 -22.48
C ASP A 148 -10.59 20.65 -22.49
N TRP A 149 -11.49 19.99 -21.76
CA TRP A 149 -11.56 18.54 -21.69
C TRP A 149 -11.94 17.88 -23.02
N SER A 150 -12.67 18.57 -23.90
CA SER A 150 -13.03 18.03 -25.22
C SER A 150 -11.78 17.86 -26.08
N GLU A 151 -10.85 18.82 -26.06
CA GLU A 151 -9.56 18.71 -26.74
C GLU A 151 -8.69 17.58 -26.16
N VAL A 152 -8.65 17.43 -24.83
CA VAL A 152 -7.93 16.32 -24.19
C VAL A 152 -8.47 14.96 -24.65
N LEU A 153 -9.80 14.79 -24.58
CA LEU A 153 -10.46 13.54 -24.97
C LEU A 153 -10.28 13.26 -26.47
N ALA A 154 -10.37 14.26 -27.32
CA ALA A 154 -10.12 14.14 -28.75
C ALA A 154 -8.67 13.72 -29.04
N ALA A 155 -7.68 14.40 -28.44
CA ALA A 155 -6.26 14.10 -28.66
C ALA A 155 -5.87 12.66 -28.25
N VAL A 156 -6.48 12.15 -27.18
CA VAL A 156 -6.29 10.75 -26.73
C VAL A 156 -7.05 9.78 -27.63
N ARG A 157 -8.27 10.12 -28.07
CA ARG A 157 -9.06 9.30 -28.99
C ARG A 157 -8.38 9.15 -30.35
N ASP A 158 -7.91 10.26 -30.91
CA ASP A 158 -7.29 10.35 -32.24
C ASP A 158 -5.95 9.62 -32.35
N GLY A 159 -5.28 9.38 -31.21
CA GLY A 159 -4.09 8.52 -31.17
C GLY A 159 -4.40 7.04 -31.43
N GLY A 160 -5.67 6.63 -31.37
CA GLY A 160 -6.10 5.24 -31.53
C GLY A 160 -5.99 4.40 -30.24
N PRO A 161 -6.40 3.12 -30.29
CA PRO A 161 -6.42 2.22 -29.14
C PRO A 161 -5.06 2.16 -28.41
N ASP A 162 -5.11 2.04 -27.08
CA ASP A 162 -3.96 2.05 -26.17
C ASP A 162 -3.13 3.36 -26.19
N THR A 163 -3.68 4.43 -26.77
CA THR A 163 -3.20 5.79 -26.50
C THR A 163 -3.52 6.17 -25.06
N ARG A 164 -2.54 6.78 -24.40
CA ARG A 164 -2.56 7.14 -22.99
C ARG A 164 -2.21 8.62 -22.84
N GLY A 165 -2.59 9.18 -21.70
CA GLY A 165 -2.30 10.56 -21.36
C GLY A 165 -2.10 10.73 -19.87
N VAL A 166 -1.17 11.60 -19.49
CA VAL A 166 -1.17 12.21 -18.17
C VAL A 166 -1.61 13.65 -18.35
N VAL A 167 -2.74 14.00 -17.75
CA VAL A 167 -3.33 15.33 -17.82
C VAL A 167 -2.97 16.08 -16.56
N TRP A 168 -2.18 17.14 -16.71
CA TRP A 168 -1.91 18.08 -15.65
C TRP A 168 -2.95 19.20 -15.69
N VAL A 169 -3.85 19.17 -14.72
CA VAL A 169 -4.87 20.19 -14.49
C VAL A 169 -4.25 21.29 -13.66
N ARG A 170 -4.16 22.51 -14.18
CA ARG A 170 -3.58 23.67 -13.48
C ARG A 170 -4.68 24.60 -13.04
N ARG A 171 -4.73 24.91 -11.74
CA ARG A 171 -5.77 25.76 -11.15
C ARG A 171 -5.24 27.10 -10.72
N GLU A 172 -6.05 28.13 -10.89
CA GLU A 172 -5.71 29.50 -10.52
C GLU A 172 -6.73 30.10 -9.56
N LEU A 173 -6.24 30.88 -8.59
CA LEU A 173 -7.03 31.72 -7.73
C LEU A 173 -6.42 33.13 -7.69
N ALA A 174 -7.24 34.14 -8.00
CA ALA A 174 -6.82 35.54 -7.98
C ALA A 174 -5.53 35.82 -8.81
N GLY A 175 -5.39 35.19 -9.98
CA GLY A 175 -4.21 35.38 -10.84
C GLY A 175 -2.98 34.56 -10.44
N VAL A 176 -3.08 33.71 -9.41
CA VAL A 176 -1.97 32.89 -8.89
C VAL A 176 -2.30 31.41 -8.96
N GLU A 177 -1.38 30.62 -9.49
CA GLU A 177 -1.53 29.16 -9.54
C GLU A 177 -1.49 28.59 -8.11
N VAL A 178 -2.53 27.82 -7.76
CA VAL A 178 -2.75 27.37 -6.37
C VAL A 178 -2.54 25.87 -6.20
N THR A 179 -2.90 25.07 -7.19
CA THR A 179 -2.66 23.63 -7.15
C THR A 179 -2.72 23.09 -8.56
N GLY A 180 -2.06 21.96 -8.78
CA GLY A 180 -2.34 21.12 -9.92
C GLY A 180 -2.81 19.73 -9.50
N HIS A 181 -3.53 19.09 -10.39
CA HIS A 181 -3.88 17.67 -10.30
C HIS A 181 -3.26 16.89 -11.47
N LEU A 182 -3.04 15.60 -11.27
CA LEU A 182 -2.59 14.69 -12.33
C LEU A 182 -3.62 13.59 -12.51
N LEU A 183 -4.23 13.57 -13.69
CA LEU A 183 -5.23 12.58 -14.09
C LEU A 183 -4.67 11.68 -15.19
N TYR A 184 -5.09 10.42 -15.22
CA TYR A 184 -4.65 9.46 -16.22
C TYR A 184 -5.74 9.24 -17.26
N ALA A 185 -5.45 9.46 -18.54
CA ALA A 185 -6.35 9.19 -19.66
C ALA A 185 -5.92 7.92 -20.39
N HIS A 186 -6.88 7.09 -20.79
CA HIS A 186 -6.65 5.85 -21.53
C HIS A 186 -7.72 5.62 -22.59
N ASN A 187 -7.27 5.33 -23.81
CA ASN A 187 -8.11 4.91 -24.92
C ASN A 187 -8.23 3.38 -24.94
N ASP A 188 -9.35 2.85 -24.47
CA ASP A 188 -9.68 1.43 -24.54
C ASP A 188 -10.59 1.16 -25.74
N GLY A 189 -9.99 0.84 -26.89
CA GLY A 189 -10.74 0.43 -28.08
C GLY A 189 -11.60 1.52 -28.71
N GLY A 190 -11.24 2.80 -28.55
CA GLY A 190 -11.95 3.97 -29.08
C GLY A 190 -12.67 4.80 -28.01
N GLU A 191 -12.91 4.22 -26.85
CA GLU A 191 -13.50 4.89 -25.69
C GLU A 191 -12.40 5.44 -24.77
N VAL A 192 -12.50 6.71 -24.39
CA VAL A 192 -11.50 7.36 -23.54
C VAL A 192 -12.03 7.46 -22.12
N ALA A 193 -11.35 6.79 -21.18
CA ALA A 193 -11.57 6.94 -19.76
C ALA A 193 -10.53 7.89 -19.16
N VAL A 194 -10.96 8.75 -18.23
CA VAL A 194 -10.08 9.58 -17.41
C VAL A 194 -10.21 9.14 -15.96
N LEU A 195 -9.10 8.81 -15.33
CA LEU A 195 -9.00 8.18 -14.02
C LEU A 195 -8.27 9.11 -13.05
N ASP A 196 -8.81 9.19 -11.84
CA ASP A 196 -8.21 9.88 -10.71
C ASP A 196 -7.57 8.86 -9.76
N GLY A 197 -6.24 8.85 -9.73
CA GLY A 197 -5.49 7.95 -8.85
C GLY A 197 -5.50 8.35 -7.37
N LEU A 198 -5.86 9.60 -7.03
CA LEU A 198 -6.06 10.02 -5.64
C LEU A 198 -7.41 9.54 -5.12
N HIS A 199 -8.45 9.56 -5.96
CA HIS A 199 -9.78 9.09 -5.58
C HIS A 199 -9.98 7.58 -5.77
N GLY A 200 -9.21 6.95 -6.65
CA GLY A 200 -9.31 5.52 -6.96
C GLY A 200 -10.46 5.18 -7.91
N GLY A 201 -10.80 6.07 -8.84
CA GLY A 201 -11.95 5.90 -9.74
C GLY A 201 -11.96 6.85 -10.94
N PRO A 202 -13.11 6.98 -11.63
CA PRO A 202 -13.29 7.97 -12.68
C PRO A 202 -13.03 9.39 -12.16
N ALA A 203 -12.36 10.20 -12.97
CA ALA A 203 -12.08 11.59 -12.63
C ALA A 203 -13.32 12.48 -12.78
N ASP A 204 -13.46 13.46 -11.88
CA ASP A 204 -14.35 14.59 -12.09
C ASP A 204 -13.67 15.59 -13.02
N LEU A 205 -14.26 15.83 -14.20
CA LEU A 205 -13.70 16.69 -15.23
C LEU A 205 -14.11 18.15 -14.96
N GLU A 206 -13.52 18.70 -13.90
CA GLU A 206 -13.78 20.07 -13.48
C GLU A 206 -13.46 21.10 -14.58
N THR A 207 -14.30 22.12 -14.66
CA THR A 207 -14.12 23.25 -15.59
C THR A 207 -13.99 24.58 -14.86
N ALA A 208 -14.52 24.66 -13.63
CA ALA A 208 -14.39 25.82 -12.77
C ALA A 208 -12.98 25.91 -12.21
N THR A 209 -12.38 27.11 -12.20
CA THR A 209 -11.04 27.41 -11.66
C THR A 209 -9.85 26.79 -12.41
N VAL A 210 -10.10 26.04 -13.50
CA VAL A 210 -9.05 25.52 -14.39
C VAL A 210 -8.48 26.66 -15.21
N LYS A 211 -7.17 26.87 -15.08
CA LYS A 211 -6.38 27.81 -15.88
C LYS A 211 -5.96 27.20 -17.20
N GLU A 212 -5.46 25.96 -17.14
CA GLU A 212 -4.86 25.28 -18.29
C GLU A 212 -4.89 23.76 -18.06
N LEU A 213 -5.10 23.02 -19.14
CA LEU A 213 -4.90 21.58 -19.17
C LEU A 213 -3.65 21.28 -20.00
N VAL A 214 -2.71 20.54 -19.44
CA VAL A 214 -1.50 20.10 -20.15
C VAL A 214 -1.53 18.59 -20.29
N LEU A 215 -1.62 18.10 -21.52
CA LEU A 215 -1.65 16.66 -21.83
C LEU A 215 -0.24 16.19 -22.21
N ALA A 216 0.30 15.23 -21.46
CA ALA A 216 1.43 14.40 -21.87
C ALA A 216 0.90 13.11 -22.49
N ARG A 217 0.73 13.09 -23.80
CA ARG A 217 0.17 11.95 -24.56
C ARG A 217 1.27 10.97 -24.97
N PHE A 218 1.03 9.69 -24.84
CA PHE A 218 1.94 8.63 -25.31
C PHE A 218 1.16 7.41 -25.76
N HIS A 219 1.82 6.52 -26.50
CA HIS A 219 1.23 5.26 -26.91
C HIS A 219 2.02 4.09 -26.32
N ARG A 220 1.31 3.19 -25.62
CA ARG A 220 1.89 1.96 -25.07
C ARG A 220 0.85 0.85 -25.16
N PRO A 221 1.01 -0.12 -26.07
CA PRO A 221 0.12 -1.27 -26.15
C PRO A 221 0.01 -1.95 -24.79
N ARG A 222 -1.19 -2.36 -24.40
CA ARG A 222 -1.34 -3.16 -23.18
C ARG A 222 -0.58 -4.47 -23.34
N PRO A 223 0.05 -4.97 -22.26
CA PRO A 223 0.59 -6.32 -22.26
C PRO A 223 -0.52 -7.30 -22.66
N ALA A 224 -0.18 -8.27 -23.52
CA ALA A 224 -1.09 -9.35 -23.83
C ALA A 224 -1.56 -9.99 -22.51
N PRO A 225 -2.85 -10.36 -22.37
CA PRO A 225 -3.29 -11.11 -21.22
C PRO A 225 -2.41 -12.34 -21.03
N GLU A 226 -2.07 -12.65 -19.79
CA GLU A 226 -1.37 -13.88 -19.52
C GLU A 226 -2.22 -15.05 -20.03
N PRO A 227 -1.63 -16.01 -20.75
CA PRO A 227 -2.36 -17.17 -21.20
C PRO A 227 -2.89 -17.95 -20.00
N ASP A 228 -4.03 -18.62 -20.17
CA ASP A 228 -4.54 -19.56 -19.18
C ASP A 228 -3.48 -20.61 -18.85
N VAL A 229 -3.41 -20.97 -17.58
CA VAL A 229 -2.47 -21.98 -17.08
C VAL A 229 -3.09 -23.34 -17.34
N ARG A 230 -2.52 -24.08 -18.30
CA ARG A 230 -3.06 -25.37 -18.74
C ARG A 230 -2.25 -26.58 -18.28
N THR A 231 -1.01 -26.34 -17.87
CA THR A 231 -0.06 -27.38 -17.49
C THR A 231 0.64 -27.01 -16.20
N VAL A 232 1.18 -28.02 -15.49
CA VAL A 232 2.02 -27.78 -14.32
C VAL A 232 3.23 -26.89 -14.64
N ASP A 233 3.81 -27.00 -15.84
CA ASP A 233 4.96 -26.18 -16.25
C ASP A 233 4.57 -24.70 -16.42
N ASP A 234 3.37 -24.42 -16.91
CA ASP A 234 2.82 -23.07 -16.96
C ASP A 234 2.58 -22.54 -15.54
N ALA A 235 2.05 -23.38 -14.66
CA ALA A 235 1.75 -23.02 -13.28
C ALA A 235 3.04 -22.70 -12.50
N VAL A 236 4.07 -23.54 -12.65
CA VAL A 236 5.40 -23.35 -12.08
C VAL A 236 6.06 -22.08 -12.60
N ARG A 237 5.94 -21.79 -13.89
CA ARG A 237 6.48 -20.56 -14.50
C ARG A 237 5.79 -19.32 -13.93
N LYS A 238 4.45 -19.33 -13.85
CA LYS A 238 3.65 -18.25 -13.28
C LYS A 238 3.97 -18.04 -11.79
N ALA A 239 4.06 -19.12 -11.02
CA ALA A 239 4.45 -19.08 -9.61
C ALA A 239 5.86 -18.51 -9.40
N ARG A 240 6.85 -18.96 -10.16
CA ARG A 240 8.24 -18.46 -10.05
C ARG A 240 8.33 -16.97 -10.37
N ARG A 241 7.62 -16.49 -11.39
CA ARG A 241 7.52 -15.06 -11.71
C ARG A 241 6.91 -14.30 -10.54
N HIS A 242 5.75 -14.74 -10.06
CA HIS A 242 5.08 -14.11 -8.92
C HIS A 242 5.97 -14.04 -7.67
N LEU A 243 6.64 -15.14 -7.31
CA LEU A 243 7.56 -15.16 -6.17
C LEU A 243 8.77 -14.24 -6.36
N ALA A 244 9.29 -14.13 -7.58
CA ALA A 244 10.38 -13.20 -7.89
C ALA A 244 9.93 -11.74 -7.77
N ASP A 245 8.74 -11.42 -8.27
CA ASP A 245 8.17 -10.07 -8.22
C ASP A 245 7.85 -9.64 -6.77
N VAL A 246 7.28 -10.56 -5.97
CA VAL A 246 6.86 -10.27 -4.58
C VAL A 246 8.04 -10.29 -3.61
N TYR A 247 8.96 -11.26 -3.73
CA TYR A 247 10.01 -11.50 -2.73
C TYR A 247 11.43 -11.21 -3.24
N GLY A 248 11.59 -10.60 -4.41
CA GLY A 248 12.91 -10.27 -4.98
C GLY A 248 13.79 -11.51 -5.18
N GLY A 249 13.17 -12.67 -5.41
CA GLY A 249 13.84 -13.96 -5.56
C GLY A 249 14.25 -14.65 -4.26
N GLN A 250 13.88 -14.15 -3.07
CA GLN A 250 14.22 -14.82 -1.81
C GLN A 250 13.48 -16.15 -1.62
N VAL A 251 12.32 -16.32 -2.28
CA VAL A 251 11.41 -17.46 -2.12
C VAL A 251 11.45 -18.34 -3.37
N VAL A 252 11.40 -19.66 -3.18
CA VAL A 252 11.39 -20.68 -4.23
C VAL A 252 10.30 -21.72 -3.95
N LEU A 253 9.89 -22.43 -5.02
CA LEU A 253 8.97 -23.56 -4.91
C LEU A 253 9.67 -24.80 -4.34
N VAL A 254 8.94 -25.59 -3.57
CA VAL A 254 9.38 -26.86 -2.99
C VAL A 254 8.69 -28.02 -3.73
N ASP A 255 9.48 -28.81 -4.45
CA ASP A 255 9.07 -30.03 -5.16
C ASP A 255 7.71 -29.92 -5.89
N PRO A 256 7.56 -28.98 -6.85
CA PRO A 256 6.31 -28.84 -7.61
C PRO A 256 6.08 -30.07 -8.51
N ASP A 257 4.84 -30.53 -8.58
CA ASP A 257 4.48 -31.80 -9.23
C ASP A 257 3.11 -31.72 -9.90
N PRO A 258 2.84 -32.46 -11.00
CA PRO A 258 1.50 -32.59 -11.55
C PRO A 258 0.43 -32.96 -10.52
N ALA A 259 0.77 -33.76 -9.51
CA ALA A 259 -0.14 -34.16 -8.44
C ALA A 259 -0.59 -33.00 -7.55
N ASP A 260 -0.01 -31.80 -7.66
CA ASP A 260 -0.42 -30.56 -6.98
C ASP A 260 -1.67 -29.91 -7.61
N GLU A 261 -2.14 -30.44 -8.75
CA GLU A 261 -3.32 -29.93 -9.45
C GLU A 261 -4.60 -30.01 -8.59
N LEU A 262 -5.41 -28.99 -8.76
CA LEU A 262 -6.76 -28.80 -8.24
C LEU A 262 -7.71 -28.53 -9.42
N ASP A 263 -9.02 -28.51 -9.20
CA ASP A 263 -9.98 -28.28 -10.29
C ASP A 263 -9.81 -26.88 -10.91
N ARG A 264 -9.58 -25.87 -10.08
CA ARG A 264 -9.43 -24.45 -10.47
C ARG A 264 -7.98 -23.96 -10.53
N GLY A 265 -6.99 -24.77 -10.16
CA GLY A 265 -5.61 -24.30 -10.04
C GLY A 265 -4.57 -25.35 -9.67
N TRP A 266 -3.47 -24.90 -9.07
CA TRP A 266 -2.44 -25.73 -8.43
C TRP A 266 -2.14 -25.17 -7.04
N LEU A 267 -1.88 -26.05 -6.07
CA LEU A 267 -1.33 -25.68 -4.77
C LEU A 267 0.13 -26.06 -4.68
N PHE A 268 1.03 -25.07 -4.65
CA PHE A 268 2.44 -25.30 -4.43
C PHE A 268 2.87 -24.92 -3.01
N ALA A 269 3.82 -25.68 -2.47
CA ALA A 269 4.60 -25.27 -1.31
C ALA A 269 5.75 -24.36 -1.75
N CYS A 270 6.09 -23.37 -0.95
CA CYS A 270 7.22 -22.48 -1.16
C CYS A 270 7.98 -22.22 0.14
N THR A 271 9.25 -21.82 0.03
CA THR A 271 10.12 -21.55 1.17
C THR A 271 11.19 -20.55 0.79
N THR A 272 11.92 -20.03 1.77
CA THR A 272 13.07 -19.16 1.50
C THR A 272 14.28 -19.99 1.07
N ARG A 273 15.13 -19.41 0.21
CA ARG A 273 16.42 -20.01 -0.13
C ARG A 273 17.31 -20.17 1.10
N ALA A 274 17.28 -19.18 2.00
CA ALA A 274 18.04 -19.21 3.25
C ALA A 274 17.70 -20.44 4.09
N PHE A 275 16.42 -20.79 4.21
CA PHE A 275 16.00 -22.00 4.94
C PHE A 275 16.47 -23.29 4.27
N LEU A 276 16.43 -23.37 2.94
CA LEU A 276 16.94 -24.54 2.21
C LEU A 276 18.45 -24.72 2.41
N ASP A 277 19.19 -23.63 2.50
CA ASP A 277 20.64 -23.64 2.69
C ASP A 277 21.04 -23.91 4.15
N SER A 278 20.33 -23.34 5.12
CA SER A 278 20.70 -23.37 6.54
C SER A 278 19.98 -24.46 7.35
N GLY A 279 18.77 -24.83 6.95
CA GLY A 279 17.83 -25.62 7.76
C GLY A 279 17.33 -24.90 9.02
N ASP A 280 17.65 -23.62 9.22
CA ASP A 280 17.29 -22.85 10.41
C ASP A 280 15.83 -22.42 10.34
N PRO A 281 14.94 -22.89 11.24
CA PRO A 281 13.53 -22.51 11.22
C PRO A 281 13.27 -21.00 11.30
N ARG A 282 14.23 -20.18 11.75
CA ARG A 282 14.10 -18.72 11.77
C ARG A 282 14.13 -18.09 10.37
N ASP A 283 14.71 -18.79 9.40
CA ASP A 283 14.72 -18.38 8.00
C ASP A 283 13.48 -18.85 7.24
N GLN A 284 12.64 -19.69 7.84
CA GLN A 284 11.49 -20.29 7.19
C GLN A 284 10.37 -19.27 6.92
N MET A 285 9.59 -19.53 5.88
CA MET A 285 8.42 -18.74 5.52
C MET A 285 7.20 -19.15 6.36
N LEU A 286 6.40 -18.17 6.80
CA LEU A 286 5.14 -18.44 7.50
C LEU A 286 4.05 -18.88 6.52
N ASP A 287 3.92 -18.12 5.42
CA ASP A 287 2.88 -18.27 4.41
C ASP A 287 3.40 -19.10 3.23
N ALA A 288 3.82 -20.34 3.51
CA ALA A 288 4.52 -21.23 2.59
C ALA A 288 3.61 -21.90 1.52
N ALA A 289 2.37 -21.44 1.35
CA ALA A 289 1.40 -22.01 0.41
C ALA A 289 1.08 -20.98 -0.66
N LEU A 290 1.18 -21.39 -1.92
CA LEU A 290 0.89 -20.55 -3.07
C LEU A 290 -0.11 -21.27 -4.00
N VAL A 291 -1.29 -20.69 -4.14
CA VAL A 291 -2.29 -21.14 -5.11
C VAL A 291 -2.05 -20.42 -6.43
N VAL A 292 -2.01 -21.18 -7.52
CA VAL A 292 -1.89 -20.68 -8.89
C VAL A 292 -3.18 -20.96 -9.66
N PRO A 293 -4.02 -19.95 -9.92
CA PRO A 293 -5.25 -20.14 -10.69
C PRO A 293 -4.99 -20.57 -12.13
N LYS A 294 -5.86 -21.46 -12.63
CA LYS A 294 -5.92 -21.85 -14.06
C LYS A 294 -6.30 -20.67 -14.93
N ASP A 295 -7.15 -19.78 -14.43
CA ASP A 295 -7.48 -18.55 -15.14
C ASP A 295 -6.23 -17.64 -15.24
N GLY A 296 -5.94 -17.17 -16.44
CA GLY A 296 -4.82 -16.26 -16.71
C GLY A 296 -5.00 -14.86 -16.10
N ARG A 297 -6.16 -14.57 -15.49
CA ARG A 297 -6.55 -13.21 -15.06
C ARG A 297 -6.22 -12.94 -13.60
N ARG A 298 -6.29 -13.96 -12.75
CA ARG A 298 -6.01 -13.87 -11.32
C ARG A 298 -4.54 -14.14 -11.07
N ALA A 299 -3.94 -13.28 -10.23
CA ALA A 299 -2.60 -13.47 -9.72
C ALA A 299 -2.56 -14.69 -8.79
N PRO A 300 -1.41 -15.37 -8.66
CA PRO A 300 -1.20 -16.32 -7.56
C PRO A 300 -1.40 -15.65 -6.19
N PHE A 301 -1.84 -16.42 -5.20
CA PHE A 301 -2.18 -15.90 -3.87
C PHE A 301 -1.88 -16.93 -2.76
N GLY A 302 -1.74 -16.44 -1.53
CA GLY A 302 -1.53 -17.27 -0.33
C GLY A 302 -2.83 -17.72 0.34
N LEU A 303 -2.73 -18.67 1.27
CA LEU A 303 -3.86 -19.15 2.05
C LEU A 303 -3.95 -18.47 3.42
N PRO A 304 -5.16 -18.26 3.97
CA PRO A 304 -5.30 -17.75 5.34
C PRO A 304 -4.69 -18.72 6.36
N ASN A 305 -3.88 -18.20 7.29
CA ASN A 305 -3.21 -19.03 8.28
C ASN A 305 -4.17 -19.71 9.26
N SER A 306 -5.28 -19.05 9.63
CA SER A 306 -6.20 -19.62 10.61
C SER A 306 -6.90 -20.88 10.09
N ASP A 307 -7.14 -20.97 8.78
CA ASP A 307 -8.00 -22.01 8.21
C ASP A 307 -7.72 -22.29 6.73
N PRO A 308 -6.51 -22.75 6.40
CA PRO A 308 -6.06 -22.80 5.02
C PRO A 308 -6.78 -23.87 4.18
N TRP A 309 -7.07 -25.04 4.75
CA TRP A 309 -7.55 -26.19 3.98
C TRP A 309 -9.05 -26.12 3.67
N PRO A 310 -9.94 -25.88 4.66
CA PRO A 310 -11.35 -25.62 4.36
C PRO A 310 -11.56 -24.43 3.43
N TRP A 311 -10.75 -23.36 3.58
CA TRP A 311 -10.79 -22.24 2.64
C TRP A 311 -10.42 -22.68 1.22
N LEU A 312 -9.34 -23.45 1.06
CA LEU A 312 -8.89 -23.94 -0.24
C LEU A 312 -9.92 -24.86 -0.90
N GLU A 313 -10.52 -25.78 -0.14
CA GLU A 313 -11.56 -26.69 -0.63
C GLU A 313 -12.78 -25.93 -1.16
N ARG A 314 -13.25 -24.91 -0.41
CA ARG A 314 -14.36 -24.06 -0.86
C ARG A 314 -13.99 -23.24 -2.09
N TRP A 315 -12.78 -22.69 -2.14
CA TRP A 315 -12.28 -22.00 -3.32
C TRP A 315 -12.28 -22.94 -4.52
N ASP A 316 -11.71 -24.14 -4.40
CA ASP A 316 -11.64 -25.09 -5.51
C ASP A 316 -13.02 -25.55 -5.98
N ALA A 317 -13.97 -25.68 -5.05
CA ALA A 317 -15.37 -26.00 -5.33
C ALA A 317 -16.17 -24.88 -6.03
N GLY A 318 -15.60 -23.68 -6.19
CA GLY A 318 -16.27 -22.59 -6.89
C GLY A 318 -16.99 -21.57 -6.00
N ASP A 319 -16.76 -21.61 -4.68
CA ASP A 319 -17.42 -20.68 -3.76
C ASP A 319 -16.96 -19.23 -3.99
N ASP A 320 -17.92 -18.31 -4.04
CA ASP A 320 -17.69 -16.87 -4.23
C ASP A 320 -17.76 -16.10 -2.90
N ASP A 321 -18.27 -16.70 -1.82
CA ASP A 321 -18.37 -16.09 -0.49
C ASP A 321 -17.17 -16.46 0.40
N LEU A 322 -15.98 -16.05 -0.06
CA LEU A 322 -14.72 -16.30 0.62
C LEU A 322 -14.15 -15.01 1.21
N THR A 323 -13.56 -15.13 2.38
CA THR A 323 -12.74 -14.06 2.94
C THR A 323 -11.56 -13.76 2.00
N ALA A 324 -11.17 -12.49 1.94
CA ALA A 324 -10.05 -12.05 1.12
C ALA A 324 -8.76 -12.79 1.52
N THR A 325 -7.95 -13.15 0.53
CA THR A 325 -6.65 -13.78 0.74
C THR A 325 -5.69 -12.81 1.43
N PRO A 326 -4.79 -13.30 2.31
CA PRO A 326 -3.82 -12.43 2.96
C PRO A 326 -2.88 -11.78 1.94
N ALA A 327 -2.49 -10.54 2.21
CA ALA A 327 -1.42 -9.89 1.47
C ALA A 327 -0.07 -10.57 1.82
N PRO A 328 0.90 -10.63 0.88
CA PRO A 328 2.22 -11.19 1.16
C PRO A 328 2.92 -10.54 2.36
N GLY A 329 3.37 -11.35 3.31
CA GLY A 329 4.21 -10.93 4.44
C GLY A 329 5.71 -10.88 4.09
N PRO A 330 6.60 -10.69 5.06
CA PRO A 330 8.03 -10.88 4.87
C PRO A 330 8.36 -12.34 4.52
N ALA A 331 9.31 -12.58 3.60
CA ALA A 331 9.74 -13.92 3.21
C ALA A 331 10.22 -14.76 4.42
N ALA A 332 11.11 -14.20 5.24
CA ALA A 332 11.49 -14.74 6.54
C ALA A 332 10.80 -13.93 7.65
N TRP A 333 9.78 -14.53 8.27
CA TRP A 333 8.86 -13.80 9.16
C TRP A 333 9.45 -13.58 10.57
N PHE A 334 10.31 -14.48 11.05
CA PHE A 334 10.69 -14.57 12.45
C PHE A 334 11.36 -13.28 12.97
N GLY A 335 12.36 -12.77 12.25
CA GLY A 335 13.09 -11.55 12.63
C GLY A 335 12.20 -10.32 12.74
N PRO A 336 11.49 -9.93 11.66
CA PRO A 336 10.55 -8.79 11.69
C PRO A 336 9.49 -8.89 12.78
N THR A 337 8.95 -10.08 13.03
CA THR A 337 7.91 -10.28 14.05
C THR A 337 8.48 -10.20 15.47
N THR A 338 9.59 -10.87 15.76
CA THR A 338 10.19 -10.86 17.10
C THR A 338 10.72 -9.49 17.50
N ALA A 339 11.24 -8.69 16.55
CA ALA A 339 11.62 -7.30 16.79
C ALA A 339 10.47 -6.43 17.34
N ARG A 340 9.21 -6.79 17.05
CA ARG A 340 8.01 -6.11 17.55
C ARG A 340 7.49 -6.66 18.89
N LEU A 341 7.77 -7.93 19.19
CA LEU A 341 7.30 -8.60 20.42
C LEU A 341 8.15 -8.24 21.65
N GLY A 342 9.45 -8.01 21.45
CA GLY A 342 10.41 -7.71 22.50
C GLY A 342 11.62 -8.65 22.48
N GLU A 343 12.35 -8.73 23.59
CA GLU A 343 13.54 -9.57 23.69
C GLU A 343 13.14 -11.04 23.74
N VAL A 344 13.53 -11.83 22.74
CA VAL A 344 13.34 -13.28 22.74
C VAL A 344 14.24 -13.91 23.82
N THR A 345 13.62 -14.59 24.78
CA THR A 345 14.31 -15.23 25.92
C THR A 345 14.53 -16.72 25.73
N GLY A 346 13.82 -17.35 24.78
CA GLY A 346 14.04 -18.74 24.43
C GLY A 346 13.12 -19.23 23.32
N VAL A 347 13.55 -20.29 22.63
CA VAL A 347 12.75 -21.00 21.63
C VAL A 347 12.83 -22.50 21.95
N SER A 348 11.68 -23.16 22.00
CA SER A 348 11.54 -24.61 22.16
C SER A 348 10.72 -25.20 21.02
N ALA A 349 10.90 -26.49 20.74
CA ALA A 349 10.18 -27.20 19.69
C ALA A 349 9.51 -28.45 20.27
N HIS A 350 8.25 -28.66 19.89
CA HIS A 350 7.40 -29.74 20.36
C HIS A 350 6.70 -30.42 19.19
N ALA A 351 6.40 -31.70 19.35
CA ALA A 351 5.65 -32.46 18.34
C ALA A 351 4.13 -32.35 18.54
N ARG A 352 3.67 -32.12 19.77
CA ARG A 352 2.25 -32.18 20.15
C ARG A 352 1.85 -31.06 21.10
N TRP A 353 0.58 -30.68 21.05
CA TRP A 353 0.05 -29.61 21.91
C TRP A 353 0.17 -29.91 23.39
N VAL A 354 0.05 -31.18 23.80
CA VAL A 354 0.20 -31.58 25.20
C VAL A 354 1.54 -31.15 25.79
N ASP A 355 2.61 -31.17 24.98
CA ASP A 355 3.96 -30.82 25.42
C ASP A 355 4.12 -29.29 25.52
N VAL A 356 3.45 -28.53 24.64
CA VAL A 356 3.35 -27.06 24.73
C VAL A 356 2.60 -26.64 26.00
N LEU A 357 1.45 -27.27 26.27
CA LEU A 357 0.66 -27.01 27.48
C LEU A 357 1.46 -27.33 28.74
N ALA A 358 2.21 -28.44 28.74
CA ALA A 358 3.08 -28.82 29.85
C ALA A 358 4.19 -27.77 30.06
N GLU A 359 4.83 -27.29 28.99
CA GLU A 359 5.86 -26.24 29.10
C GLU A 359 5.30 -24.98 29.78
N PHE A 360 4.17 -24.45 29.31
CA PHE A 360 3.55 -23.28 29.93
C PHE A 360 3.07 -23.55 31.36
N GLY A 361 2.67 -24.79 31.67
CA GLY A 361 2.28 -25.20 33.02
C GLY A 361 3.40 -25.03 34.06
N THR A 362 4.66 -25.15 33.65
CA THR A 362 5.83 -24.96 34.53
C THR A 362 6.22 -23.49 34.74
N ARG A 363 5.59 -22.56 34.02
CA ARG A 363 5.93 -21.13 34.05
C ARG A 363 5.05 -20.34 35.02
N PRO A 364 5.57 -19.24 35.58
CA PRO A 364 4.76 -18.39 36.46
C PRO A 364 3.62 -17.71 35.69
N PRO A 365 2.48 -17.42 36.35
CA PRO A 365 1.45 -16.54 35.80
C PRO A 365 2.04 -15.20 35.32
N GLY A 366 1.51 -14.70 34.20
CA GLY A 366 2.02 -13.53 33.49
C GLY A 366 3.06 -13.85 32.41
N SER A 367 3.56 -15.09 32.34
CA SER A 367 4.45 -15.51 31.25
C SER A 367 3.72 -15.48 29.91
N ALA A 368 4.31 -14.81 28.92
CA ALA A 368 3.81 -14.75 27.55
C ALA A 368 4.75 -15.47 26.57
N GLY A 369 4.18 -16.02 25.52
CA GLY A 369 4.92 -16.60 24.42
C GLY A 369 4.08 -16.62 23.15
N LEU A 370 4.75 -16.86 22.03
CA LEU A 370 4.14 -17.05 20.73
C LEU A 370 4.31 -18.51 20.33
N VAL A 371 3.21 -19.21 20.05
CA VAL A 371 3.22 -20.56 19.52
C VAL A 371 3.14 -20.48 18.01
N TRP A 372 4.20 -20.90 17.33
CA TRP A 372 4.23 -21.09 15.89
C TRP A 372 3.89 -22.54 15.56
N VAL A 373 2.68 -22.73 15.02
CA VAL A 373 2.18 -24.00 14.52
C VAL A 373 2.62 -24.16 13.08
N ARG A 374 3.43 -25.18 12.81
CA ARG A 374 3.89 -25.54 11.46
C ARG A 374 3.01 -26.66 10.93
N ARG A 375 2.45 -26.53 9.72
CA ARG A 375 1.53 -27.53 9.16
C ARG A 375 1.96 -28.02 7.79
N ARG A 376 1.60 -29.27 7.49
CA ARG A 376 1.84 -29.92 6.21
C ARG A 376 0.66 -29.76 5.26
N ASP A 377 0.95 -29.69 3.97
CA ASP A 377 -0.04 -29.94 2.94
C ASP A 377 -0.32 -31.45 2.76
N ARG A 378 -1.25 -31.79 1.85
CA ARG A 378 -1.62 -33.18 1.52
C ARG A 378 -0.46 -34.03 0.97
N ARG A 379 0.66 -33.42 0.57
CA ARG A 379 1.87 -34.11 0.10
C ARG A 379 2.95 -34.20 1.17
N GLY A 380 2.69 -33.69 2.36
CA GLY A 380 3.59 -33.74 3.50
C GLY A 380 4.64 -32.61 3.55
N ARG A 381 4.56 -31.62 2.66
CA ARG A 381 5.46 -30.45 2.63
C ARG A 381 4.98 -29.41 3.64
N GLU A 382 5.91 -28.68 4.26
CA GLU A 382 5.54 -27.53 5.10
C GLU A 382 4.97 -26.42 4.22
N SER A 383 3.71 -26.03 4.46
CA SER A 383 3.01 -25.12 3.56
C SER A 383 2.25 -24.00 4.28
N VAL A 384 1.87 -24.14 5.55
CA VAL A 384 1.19 -23.02 6.25
C VAL A 384 1.55 -22.99 7.73
N GLY A 385 2.09 -21.87 8.19
CA GLY A 385 2.27 -21.56 9.61
C GLY A 385 1.03 -20.90 10.22
N LEU A 386 0.85 -21.00 11.53
CA LEU A 386 -0.11 -20.20 12.30
C LEU A 386 0.59 -19.69 13.56
N LEU A 387 0.35 -18.43 13.90
CA LEU A 387 0.93 -17.79 15.08
C LEU A 387 -0.17 -17.56 16.13
N ILE A 388 -0.03 -18.18 17.29
CA ILE A 388 -0.99 -18.09 18.40
C ILE A 388 -0.31 -17.41 19.58
N ASN A 389 -0.92 -16.34 20.10
CA ASN A 389 -0.46 -15.72 21.32
C ASN A 389 -0.85 -16.60 22.52
N ALA A 390 0.11 -16.89 23.38
CA ALA A 390 -0.08 -17.73 24.54
C ALA A 390 0.29 -16.96 25.81
N ARG A 391 -0.60 -16.97 26.80
CA ARG A 391 -0.37 -16.32 28.09
C ARG A 391 -0.73 -17.22 29.24
N ARG A 392 0.23 -17.46 30.13
CA ARG A 392 -0.02 -18.17 31.39
C ARG A 392 -0.80 -17.25 32.32
N VAL A 393 -2.02 -17.64 32.69
CA VAL A 393 -2.83 -16.98 33.72
C VAL A 393 -2.99 -17.91 34.92
N GLU A 394 -3.54 -17.44 36.04
CA GLU A 394 -3.71 -18.28 37.24
C GLU A 394 -4.52 -19.56 36.96
N GLY A 395 -5.59 -19.44 36.17
CA GLY A 395 -6.49 -20.55 35.83
C GLY A 395 -6.03 -21.49 34.71
N GLY A 396 -4.93 -21.20 34.01
CA GLY A 396 -4.51 -22.02 32.86
C GLY A 396 -3.64 -21.29 31.85
N LEU A 397 -3.66 -21.79 30.62
CA LEU A 397 -3.08 -21.13 29.46
C LEU A 397 -4.20 -20.49 28.65
N GLU A 398 -4.10 -19.19 28.39
CA GLU A 398 -4.94 -18.51 27.41
C GLU A 398 -4.23 -18.55 26.05
N LEU A 399 -4.98 -18.95 25.02
CA LEU A 399 -4.51 -19.00 23.63
C LEU A 399 -5.41 -18.10 22.78
N VAL A 400 -4.80 -17.21 22.01
CA VAL A 400 -5.51 -16.24 21.17
C VAL A 400 -4.94 -16.25 19.76
N ASP A 401 -5.79 -16.56 18.79
CA ASP A 401 -5.53 -16.25 17.37
C ASP A 401 -5.86 -14.77 17.15
N GLY A 402 -4.88 -14.00 16.67
CA GLY A 402 -5.08 -12.57 16.40
C GLY A 402 -6.01 -12.29 15.21
N LEU A 403 -6.34 -13.31 14.42
CA LEU A 403 -7.15 -13.20 13.21
C LEU A 403 -8.61 -13.64 13.41
N ARG A 404 -8.93 -14.27 14.55
CA ARG A 404 -10.25 -14.85 14.82
C ARG A 404 -10.70 -14.60 16.27
N PRO A 405 -11.96 -14.20 16.50
CA PRO A 405 -12.49 -14.06 17.85
C PRO A 405 -12.81 -15.41 18.51
N GLU A 406 -12.93 -16.49 17.74
CA GLU A 406 -13.25 -17.82 18.25
C GLU A 406 -12.08 -18.41 19.07
N PRO A 407 -12.38 -19.29 20.05
CA PRO A 407 -11.34 -20.04 20.75
C PRO A 407 -10.48 -20.88 19.80
N VAL A 408 -9.19 -20.97 20.08
CA VAL A 408 -8.26 -21.80 19.32
C VAL A 408 -8.60 -23.28 19.54
N GLU A 409 -8.94 -24.00 18.48
CA GLU A 409 -9.06 -25.45 18.50
C GLU A 409 -7.67 -26.10 18.43
N LEU A 410 -7.36 -26.93 19.43
CA LEU A 410 -6.09 -27.64 19.50
C LEU A 410 -6.21 -29.01 18.83
N THR A 411 -5.51 -29.16 17.71
CA THR A 411 -5.39 -30.44 17.00
C THR A 411 -3.92 -30.70 16.66
N ASP A 412 -3.49 -31.95 16.78
CA ASP A 412 -2.20 -32.43 16.31
C ASP A 412 -2.27 -32.91 14.85
N GLU A 413 -3.48 -32.99 14.27
CA GLU A 413 -3.66 -33.43 12.88
C GLU A 413 -3.05 -32.42 11.90
N GLY A 414 -2.26 -32.92 10.96
CA GLY A 414 -1.57 -32.09 9.96
C GLY A 414 -0.43 -31.21 10.52
N VAL A 415 -0.15 -31.27 11.83
CA VAL A 415 0.94 -30.53 12.47
C VAL A 415 2.29 -31.17 12.14
N LEU A 416 3.21 -30.37 11.62
CA LEU A 416 4.62 -30.69 11.43
C LEU A 416 5.41 -30.52 12.74
N GLY A 417 5.09 -29.46 13.48
CA GLY A 417 5.72 -29.13 14.75
C GLY A 417 5.18 -27.83 15.35
N LEU A 418 5.43 -27.65 16.63
CA LEU A 418 4.98 -26.51 17.42
C LEU A 418 6.21 -25.86 18.04
N HIS A 419 6.54 -24.63 17.63
CA HIS A 419 7.65 -23.89 18.19
C HIS A 419 7.12 -22.86 19.18
N VAL A 420 7.61 -22.86 20.42
CA VAL A 420 7.23 -21.84 21.41
C VAL A 420 8.36 -20.82 21.52
N VAL A 421 8.04 -19.57 21.21
CA VAL A 421 8.94 -18.43 21.27
C VAL A 421 8.57 -17.61 22.51
N HIS A 422 9.43 -17.64 23.51
CA HIS A 422 9.24 -16.84 24.72
C HIS A 422 9.91 -15.50 24.57
N TYR A 423 9.23 -14.45 25.01
CA TYR A 423 9.74 -13.10 24.91
C TYR A 423 9.42 -12.30 26.16
N ARG A 424 10.25 -11.30 26.42
CA ARG A 424 10.03 -10.29 27.46
C ARG A 424 9.48 -9.04 26.77
N GLN A 425 8.25 -8.68 27.11
CA GLN A 425 7.67 -7.43 26.62
C GLN A 425 8.48 -6.21 27.13
N PRO A 426 8.65 -5.15 26.32
CA PRO A 426 9.20 -3.90 26.80
C PRO A 426 8.38 -3.38 27.98
N SER A 427 9.02 -2.80 29.00
CA SER A 427 8.28 -2.16 30.09
C SER A 427 7.47 -0.99 29.53
N ALA A 428 6.28 -0.74 30.08
CA ALA A 428 5.36 0.32 29.61
C ALA A 428 6.00 1.73 29.49
N SER A 429 7.11 1.98 30.20
CA SER A 429 7.93 3.20 30.10
C SER A 429 8.80 3.33 28.83
N GLN A 430 8.86 2.31 27.97
CA GLN A 430 9.61 2.32 26.70
C GLN A 430 8.71 2.39 25.46
N VAL A 431 7.38 2.33 25.63
CA VAL A 431 6.41 2.24 24.51
C VAL A 431 5.94 3.61 24.02
N ASP A 432 6.18 4.69 24.76
CA ASP A 432 5.83 6.08 24.36
C ASP A 432 6.59 6.62 23.13
N GLY A 433 7.46 5.81 22.51
CA GLY A 433 8.26 6.18 21.35
C GLY A 433 7.85 5.57 20.00
N LEU A 434 6.81 4.71 19.94
CA LEU A 434 6.40 4.07 18.69
C LEU A 434 4.89 4.21 18.46
N PRO A 435 4.47 4.63 17.24
CA PRO A 435 3.07 4.85 16.94
C PRO A 435 2.30 3.52 16.94
N ASN A 436 1.28 3.42 17.79
CA ASN A 436 0.26 2.37 17.70
C ASN A 436 -0.32 2.34 16.27
N ARG A 437 -0.25 1.17 15.64
CA ARG A 437 -0.96 0.83 14.41
C ARG A 437 -1.88 -0.34 14.68
#